data_AF-A0A939ZXE8-F1
#
_entry.id   AF-A0A939ZXE8-F1
#
_cell.length_a   1.000
_cell.length_b   1.000
_cell.length_c   1.000
_cell.angle_alpha   90.00
_cell.angle_beta   90.00
_cell.angle_gamma   90.00
#
_symmetry.space_group_name_H-M   'P 1'
#
loop_
_entity.id
_entity.type
_entity.pdbx_description
1 polymer ?
#
loop_
_entity_poly.entity_id
_entity_poly.type
_entity_poly.pdbx_seq_one_letter_code
_entity_poly.pdbx_strand_id
1 'polypeptide(L)'
;MARISLIFISAGGIGNVVDRVGLGYVRDFIRFTFWPDFAIFNIADSFVTVGAFMLIVVLIVMLVQEGKKGRKALEEEQKKAQANGEVQEQVDPYEQPVNEFLQNENPSIEVAAPQPDEKSDEKEFEEFVEDEENDDLN
;
A
#
# COMPACT_ATOMS: atom_id res chain seq x y z
N MET A 1 -27.78 2.03 -2.60
CA MET A 1 -27.16 1.39 -1.41
C MET A 1 -26.50 2.42 -0.49
N ALA A 2 -25.48 3.17 -0.93
CA ALA A 2 -24.78 4.18 -0.09
C ALA A 2 -25.70 5.23 0.59
N ARG A 3 -26.75 5.71 -0.11
CA ARG A 3 -27.68 6.68 0.47
C ARG A 3 -28.45 6.11 1.66
N ILE A 4 -28.86 4.85 1.56
CA ILE A 4 -29.64 4.17 2.60
C ILE A 4 -28.76 3.94 3.83
N SER A 5 -27.50 3.53 3.65
CA SER A 5 -26.56 3.38 4.77
C SER A 5 -26.31 4.69 5.51
N LEU A 6 -26.18 5.81 4.79
CA LEU A 6 -26.03 7.13 5.39
C LEU A 6 -27.29 7.58 6.15
N ILE A 7 -28.48 7.28 5.62
CA ILE A 7 -29.75 7.54 6.32
C ILE A 7 -29.82 6.72 7.61
N PHE A 8 -29.42 5.45 7.60
CA PHE A 8 -29.41 4.61 8.80
C PHE A 8 -28.45 5.15 9.88
N ILE A 9 -27.22 5.50 9.49
CA ILE A 9 -26.22 6.05 10.41
C ILE A 9 -26.71 7.38 10.99
N SER A 10 -27.19 8.29 10.14
CA SER A 10 -27.68 9.60 10.58
C SER A 10 -28.94 9.48 11.44
N ALA A 11 -29.90 8.64 11.07
CA ALA A 11 -31.11 8.43 11.85
C ALA A 11 -30.80 7.83 13.24
N GLY A 12 -29.90 6.86 13.34
CA GLY A 12 -29.46 6.31 14.63
C GLY A 12 -28.72 7.34 15.48
N GLY A 13 -27.81 8.11 14.88
CA GLY A 13 -27.11 9.19 15.56
C GLY A 13 -28.07 10.28 16.08
N ILE A 14 -29.03 10.70 15.24
CA ILE A 14 -30.05 11.68 15.61
C ILE A 14 -30.93 11.13 16.73
N GLY A 15 -31.36 9.87 16.69
CA GLY A 15 -32.13 9.26 17.78
C GLY A 15 -31.42 9.35 19.13
N ASN A 16 -30.12 9.01 19.16
CA ASN A 16 -29.29 9.12 20.35
C ASN A 16 -29.06 10.58 20.82
N VAL A 17 -29.10 11.55 19.92
CA VAL A 17 -29.02 12.99 20.27
C VAL A 17 -30.36 13.47 20.83
N VAL A 18 -31.48 13.10 20.21
CA VAL A 18 -32.83 13.45 20.67
C VAL A 18 -33.06 12.94 22.09
N ASP A 19 -32.65 11.71 22.39
CA ASP A 19 -32.74 11.14 23.74
C ASP A 19 -31.95 11.99 24.75
N ARG A 20 -30.72 12.41 24.40
CA ARG A 20 -29.90 13.27 25.26
C ARG A 20 -30.50 14.66 25.45
N VAL A 21 -31.10 15.25 24.43
CA VAL A 21 -31.71 16.59 24.52
C VAL A 21 -33.00 16.55 25.35
N GLY A 22 -33.83 15.52 25.17
CA GLY A 22 -35.10 15.40 25.86
C GLY A 22 -34.99 14.90 27.31
N LEU A 23 -34.09 13.95 27.56
CA LEU A 23 -34.00 13.24 28.84
C LEU A 23 -32.71 13.55 29.61
N GLY A 24 -31.69 14.12 28.96
CA GLY A 24 -30.36 14.34 29.55
C GLY A 24 -29.44 13.12 29.48
N TYR A 25 -29.91 11.98 28.99
CA TYR A 25 -29.16 10.73 28.86
C TYR A 25 -29.71 9.85 27.74
N VAL A 26 -28.91 8.88 27.27
CA VAL A 26 -29.36 7.88 26.28
C VAL A 26 -30.11 6.77 27.01
N ARG A 27 -31.25 6.36 26.47
CA ARG A 27 -32.06 5.31 27.09
C ARG A 27 -31.76 3.95 26.44
N ASP A 28 -31.13 3.08 27.21
CA ASP A 28 -30.86 1.70 26.81
C ASP A 28 -31.97 0.77 27.27
N PHE A 29 -32.49 -0.06 26.37
CA PHE A 29 -33.67 -0.89 26.64
C PHE A 29 -33.46 -2.38 26.38
N ILE A 30 -32.55 -2.72 25.47
CA ILE A 30 -32.37 -4.10 25.02
C ILE A 30 -31.20 -4.72 25.77
N ARG A 31 -31.51 -5.69 26.63
CA ARG A 31 -30.54 -6.52 27.35
C ARG A 31 -30.75 -7.98 27.00
N PHE A 32 -29.70 -8.68 26.58
CA PHE A 32 -29.77 -10.11 26.36
C PHE A 32 -29.59 -10.87 27.67
N THR A 33 -30.51 -11.80 27.96
CA THR A 33 -30.47 -12.64 29.18
C THR A 33 -29.62 -13.89 29.00
N PHE A 34 -29.40 -14.34 27.76
CA PHE A 34 -28.56 -15.51 27.45
C PHE A 34 -27.06 -15.17 27.39
N TRP A 35 -26.71 -13.89 27.24
CA TRP A 35 -25.33 -13.41 27.19
C TRP A 35 -25.19 -12.20 28.13
N PRO A 36 -24.92 -12.43 29.42
CA PRO A 36 -24.96 -11.40 30.45
C PRO A 36 -23.87 -10.34 30.32
N ASP A 37 -22.73 -10.66 29.71
CA ASP A 37 -21.62 -9.72 29.47
C ASP A 37 -21.84 -8.82 28.24
N PHE A 38 -22.92 -9.01 27.48
CA PHE A 38 -23.19 -8.20 26.31
C PHE A 38 -23.75 -6.83 26.72
N ALA A 39 -23.24 -5.77 26.10
CA ALA A 39 -23.66 -4.40 26.37
C ALA A 39 -25.17 -4.22 26.11
N ILE A 40 -25.83 -3.50 27.01
CA ILE A 40 -27.22 -3.06 26.79
C ILE A 40 -27.18 -2.02 25.68
N PHE A 41 -28.07 -2.13 24.70
CA PHE A 41 -28.07 -1.23 23.55
C PHE A 41 -29.47 -0.67 23.26
N ASN A 42 -29.48 0.43 22.51
CA ASN A 42 -30.71 1.06 22.02
C ASN A 42 -30.95 0.71 20.53
N ILE A 43 -32.17 0.93 20.06
CA ILE A 43 -32.55 0.82 18.65
C ILE A 43 -31.70 1.78 17.80
N ALA A 44 -31.37 2.96 18.32
CA ALA A 44 -30.46 3.91 17.69
C ALA A 44 -29.09 3.29 17.35
N ASP A 45 -28.50 2.55 18.28
CA ASP A 45 -27.21 1.86 18.06
C ASP A 45 -27.34 0.75 17.01
N SER A 46 -28.51 0.08 16.96
CA SER A 46 -28.80 -0.91 15.92
C SER A 46 -28.85 -0.27 14.52
N PHE A 47 -29.45 0.91 14.37
CA PHE A 47 -29.44 1.63 13.10
C PHE A 47 -28.03 2.06 12.67
N VAL A 48 -27.22 2.56 13.61
CA VAL A 48 -25.83 2.95 13.32
C VAL A 48 -25.01 1.73 12.90
N THR A 49 -25.10 0.61 13.62
CA THR A 49 -24.33 -0.61 13.33
C THR A 49 -24.73 -1.23 11.98
N VAL A 50 -26.02 -1.37 11.70
CA VAL A 50 -26.51 -1.89 10.41
C VAL A 50 -26.13 -0.95 9.27
N GLY A 51 -26.28 0.37 9.46
CA GLY A 51 -25.91 1.37 8.47
C GLY A 51 -24.40 1.37 8.18
N ALA A 52 -23.56 1.28 9.21
CA ALA A 52 -22.11 1.20 9.08
C ALA A 52 -21.68 -0.08 8.34
N PHE A 53 -22.24 -1.23 8.71
CA PHE A 53 -21.99 -2.50 8.02
C PHE A 53 -22.34 -2.39 6.52
N MET A 54 -23.51 -1.84 6.20
CA MET A 54 -23.94 -1.65 4.83
C MET A 54 -23.03 -0.69 4.05
N LEU A 55 -22.54 0.38 4.70
CA LEU A 55 -21.58 1.32 4.11
C LEU A 55 -20.25 0.62 3.77
N ILE A 56 -19.71 -0.18 4.70
CA ILE A 56 -18.47 -0.93 4.51
C ILE A 56 -18.59 -1.86 3.30
N VAL A 57 -19.69 -2.61 3.19
CA VAL A 57 -19.93 -3.50 2.04
C VAL A 57 -19.95 -2.71 0.73
N VAL A 58 -20.61 -1.55 0.71
CA VAL A 58 -20.65 -0.70 -0.49
C VAL A 58 -19.26 -0.19 -0.87
N LEU A 59 -18.45 0.24 0.10
CA LEU A 59 -17.09 0.70 -0.14
C LEU A 59 -16.20 -0.40 -0.70
N ILE A 60 -16.24 -1.60 -0.12
CA ILE A 60 -15.47 -2.76 -0.60
C ILE A 60 -15.87 -3.09 -2.06
N VAL A 61 -17.17 -3.10 -2.35
CA VAL A 61 -17.68 -3.39 -3.70
C VAL A 61 -17.27 -2.32 -4.71
N MET A 62 -17.19 -1.05 -4.31
CA MET A 62 -16.69 0.04 -5.17
C MET A 62 -15.20 -0.12 -5.46
N LEU A 63 -14.38 -0.33 -4.43
CA LEU A 63 -12.93 -0.49 -4.57
C LEU A 63 -12.57 -1.68 -5.48
N VAL A 64 -13.25 -2.82 -5.31
CA VAL A 64 -13.03 -4.01 -6.15
C VAL A 64 -13.41 -3.75 -7.62
N GLN A 65 -14.43 -2.95 -7.88
CA GLN A 65 -14.83 -2.60 -9.25
C GLN A 65 -13.84 -1.65 -9.91
N GLU A 66 -13.31 -0.68 -9.18
CA GLU A 66 -12.30 0.25 -9.67
C GLU A 66 -11.01 -0.49 -10.07
N GLY A 67 -10.53 -1.41 -9.22
CA GLY A 67 -9.38 -2.26 -9.56
C GLY A 67 -9.61 -3.13 -10.79
N LYS A 68 -10.84 -3.61 -11.03
CA LYS A 68 -11.18 -4.36 -12.25
C LYS A 68 -11.21 -3.49 -13.50
N LYS A 69 -11.71 -2.25 -13.41
CA LYS A 69 -11.71 -1.31 -14.53
C LYS A 69 -10.29 -0.87 -14.91
N GLY A 70 -9.45 -0.57 -13.92
CA GLY A 70 -8.05 -0.19 -14.13
C GLY A 70 -7.24 -1.27 -14.86
N ARG A 71 -7.37 -2.54 -14.46
CA ARG A 71 -6.69 -3.66 -15.15
C ARG A 71 -7.16 -3.85 -16.59
N LYS A 72 -8.46 -3.72 -16.86
CA LYS A 72 -8.98 -3.85 -18.23
C LYS A 72 -8.51 -2.72 -19.14
N ALA A 73 -8.40 -1.50 -18.61
CA ALA A 73 -7.85 -0.37 -19.35
C ALA A 73 -6.37 -0.59 -19.71
N LEU A 74 -5.56 -1.07 -18.76
CA LEU A 74 -4.15 -1.42 -19.00
C LEU A 74 -4.00 -2.56 -20.03
N GLU A 75 -4.82 -3.63 -19.93
CA GLU A 75 -4.81 -4.72 -20.91
C GLU A 75 -5.27 -4.27 -22.31
N GLU A 76 -6.25 -3.38 -22.41
CA GLU A 76 -6.66 -2.81 -23.71
C GLU A 76 -5.62 -1.87 -24.30
N GLU A 77 -4.95 -1.07 -23.47
CA GLU A 77 -3.87 -0.19 -23.89
C GLU A 77 -2.68 -1.00 -24.42
N GLN A 78 -2.29 -2.07 -23.71
CA GLN A 78 -1.25 -3.00 -24.16
C GLN A 78 -1.64 -3.74 -25.45
N LYS A 79 -2.90 -4.19 -25.59
CA LYS A 79 -3.38 -4.84 -26.82
C LYS A 79 -3.44 -3.88 -28.01
N LYS A 80 -3.80 -2.61 -27.79
CA LYS A 80 -3.80 -1.56 -28.83
C LYS A 80 -2.39 -1.17 -29.25
N ALA A 81 -1.46 -1.06 -28.31
CA ALA A 81 -0.04 -0.81 -28.58
C ALA A 81 0.60 -1.95 -29.40
N GLN A 82 0.30 -3.21 -29.07
CA GLN A 82 0.77 -4.37 -29.83
C GLN A 82 0.10 -4.51 -31.21
N ALA A 83 -1.18 -4.13 -31.35
CA ALA A 83 -1.89 -4.19 -32.62
C ALA A 83 -1.50 -3.07 -33.60
N ASN A 84 -1.03 -1.92 -33.11
CA ASN A 84 -0.58 -0.80 -33.94
C ASN A 84 0.87 -0.93 -34.43
N GLY A 85 1.57 -2.03 -34.10
CA GLY A 85 2.83 -2.37 -34.75
C GLY A 85 3.90 -1.28 -34.68
N GLU A 86 4.04 -0.61 -33.54
CA GLU A 86 5.32 0.01 -33.23
C GLU A 86 6.25 -1.13 -32.84
N VAL A 87 7.12 -1.51 -33.78
CA VAL A 87 8.30 -2.33 -33.48
C VAL A 87 9.10 -1.54 -32.46
N GLN A 88 8.96 -1.88 -31.18
CA GLN A 88 9.99 -1.59 -30.20
C GLN A 88 11.18 -2.48 -30.57
N GLU A 89 12.12 -1.90 -31.31
CA GLU A 89 13.47 -2.42 -31.38
C GLU A 89 14.00 -2.39 -29.95
N GLN A 90 14.06 -3.57 -29.33
CA GLN A 90 14.74 -3.78 -28.07
C GLN A 90 16.23 -3.55 -28.34
N VAL A 91 16.66 -2.29 -28.23
CA VAL A 91 18.08 -1.96 -28.11
C VAL A 91 18.52 -2.44 -26.74
N ASP A 92 19.39 -3.45 -26.74
CA ASP A 92 20.11 -3.94 -25.57
C ASP A 92 20.74 -2.73 -24.83
N PRO A 93 20.51 -2.54 -23.53
CA PRO A 93 21.05 -1.40 -22.77
C PRO A 93 22.58 -1.28 -22.75
N TYR A 94 23.34 -2.25 -23.30
CA TYR A 94 24.80 -2.28 -23.20
C TYR A 94 25.59 -2.16 -24.51
N GLU A 95 24.95 -1.92 -25.66
CA GLU A 95 25.68 -1.61 -26.89
C GLU A 95 25.85 -0.10 -27.07
N GLN A 96 26.84 0.48 -26.40
CA GLN A 96 27.38 1.79 -26.78
C GLN A 96 28.17 1.64 -28.08
N PRO A 97 28.10 2.57 -29.05
CA PRO A 97 28.94 2.50 -30.24
C PRO A 97 30.40 2.75 -29.85
N VAL A 98 31.17 1.69 -29.65
CA VAL A 98 32.60 1.73 -29.29
C VAL A 98 33.51 2.22 -30.43
N ASN A 99 32.93 2.62 -31.56
CA ASN A 99 33.67 2.79 -32.80
C ASN A 99 34.12 4.22 -33.11
N GLU A 100 33.89 5.18 -32.20
CA GLU A 100 34.42 6.55 -32.36
C GLU A 100 35.79 6.76 -31.69
N PHE A 101 36.19 5.86 -30.77
CA PHE A 101 37.48 5.97 -30.05
C PHE A 101 38.63 5.14 -30.63
N LEU A 102 38.38 4.31 -31.65
CA LEU A 102 39.41 3.44 -32.26
C LEU A 102 39.86 3.91 -33.66
N GLN A 103 39.42 5.09 -34.12
CA GLN A 103 39.78 5.63 -35.43
C GLN A 103 40.96 6.62 -35.39
N ASN A 104 41.59 6.87 -34.24
CA ASN A 104 42.83 7.64 -34.20
C ASN A 104 44.06 6.72 -34.19
N GLU A 105 44.43 6.23 -35.37
CA GLU A 105 45.72 5.59 -35.56
C GLU A 105 46.88 6.58 -35.27
N ASN A 106 47.57 6.32 -34.14
CA ASN A 106 49.00 6.52 -33.88
C ASN A 106 49.52 7.96 -33.60
N PRO A 107 50.71 8.16 -32.97
CA PRO A 107 51.56 7.24 -32.20
C PRO A 107 52.02 7.79 -30.83
N SER A 108 52.58 6.90 -30.01
CA SER A 108 53.66 7.11 -29.01
C SER A 108 53.28 6.95 -27.52
N ILE A 109 54.01 6.02 -26.90
CA ILE A 109 54.37 5.88 -25.47
C ILE A 109 53.29 5.21 -24.60
N GLU A 110 53.54 4.21 -23.75
CA GLU A 110 54.58 3.19 -23.56
C GLU A 110 53.95 2.23 -22.52
N VAL A 111 54.11 0.94 -22.80
CA VAL A 111 53.88 -0.26 -21.99
C VAL A 111 53.87 -0.09 -20.45
N ALA A 112 52.84 -0.61 -19.77
CA ALA A 112 52.96 -1.42 -18.54
C ALA A 112 51.58 -1.88 -18.05
N ALA A 113 51.31 -3.19 -18.15
CA ALA A 113 50.22 -3.82 -17.41
C ALA A 113 50.74 -4.30 -16.05
N PRO A 114 50.12 -3.94 -14.91
CA PRO A 114 50.26 -4.69 -13.67
C PRO A 114 49.14 -5.74 -13.54
N GLN A 115 49.56 -6.98 -13.31
CA GLN A 115 48.75 -8.18 -13.01
C GLN A 115 48.08 -8.07 -11.61
N PRO A 116 47.04 -8.89 -11.33
CA PRO A 116 46.11 -8.68 -10.23
C PRO A 116 46.66 -9.17 -8.89
N ASP A 117 46.40 -8.42 -7.82
CA ASP A 117 46.63 -8.86 -6.44
C ASP A 117 45.34 -8.85 -5.61
N GLU A 118 45.25 -9.94 -4.85
CA GLU A 118 44.13 -10.48 -4.10
C GLU A 118 44.13 -9.90 -2.68
N LYS A 119 42.93 -9.72 -2.09
CA LYS A 119 42.63 -9.60 -0.64
C LYS A 119 42.84 -8.24 0.03
N SER A 120 41.75 -7.52 0.30
CA SER A 120 41.74 -6.51 1.38
C SER A 120 40.39 -6.17 2.03
N ASP A 121 39.29 -6.89 1.76
CA ASP A 121 37.95 -6.43 2.18
C ASP A 121 37.32 -7.29 3.30
N GLU A 122 38.13 -7.97 4.11
CA GLU A 122 37.66 -8.70 5.31
C GLU A 122 37.87 -7.92 6.61
N LYS A 123 38.43 -6.70 6.57
CA LYS A 123 38.76 -5.92 7.78
C LYS A 123 37.68 -4.94 8.23
N GLU A 124 36.58 -4.80 7.50
CA GLU A 124 35.49 -3.87 7.85
C GLU A 124 34.37 -4.54 8.67
N PHE A 125 34.41 -5.88 8.82
CA PHE A 125 33.31 -6.65 9.45
C PHE A 125 33.58 -7.05 10.91
N GLU A 126 34.81 -6.93 11.41
CA GLU A 126 35.14 -7.27 12.81
C GLU A 126 35.15 -6.06 13.77
N GLU A 127 35.22 -4.82 13.27
CA GLU A 127 35.14 -3.62 14.13
C GLU A 127 33.70 -3.30 14.58
N PHE A 128 32.69 -3.89 13.93
CA PHE A 128 31.27 -3.58 14.20
C PHE A 128 30.62 -4.45 15.30
N VAL A 129 31.33 -5.45 15.86
CA VAL A 129 30.75 -6.44 16.78
C VAL A 129 31.16 -6.23 18.25
N GLU A 130 32.19 -5.43 18.56
CA GLU A 130 32.65 -5.23 19.94
C GLU A 130 31.95 -4.08 20.71
N ASP A 131 31.20 -3.21 20.03
CA ASP A 131 30.59 -2.03 20.68
C ASP A 131 29.21 -2.28 21.32
N GLU A 132 28.57 -3.43 21.11
CA GLU A 132 27.22 -3.71 21.63
C GLU A 132 27.18 -4.46 22.98
N GLU A 133 28.32 -4.92 23.53
CA GLU A 133 28.35 -5.77 24.74
C GLU A 133 28.78 -5.04 26.04
N ASN A 134 28.90 -3.71 26.07
CA ASN A 134 29.42 -2.98 27.25
C ASN A 134 28.53 -1.88 27.87
N ASP A 135 27.23 -1.80 27.55
CA ASP A 135 26.33 -0.80 28.18
C ASP A 135 25.26 -1.39 29.13
N ASP A 136 25.45 -2.64 29.57
CA ASP A 136 24.76 -3.22 30.73
C ASP A 136 25.75 -3.39 31.89
N LEU A 137 26.07 -2.29 32.60
CA LEU A 137 26.47 -2.25 34.04
C LEU A 137 26.96 -0.84 34.44
N ASN A 138 26.04 0.06 34.81
CA ASN A 138 26.23 1.03 35.89
C ASN A 138 24.89 1.54 36.45
#